data_AF-A0A971R1W1-F1
#
_entry.id   AF-A0A971R1W1-F1
#
_cell.length_a   1.000
_cell.length_b   1.000
_cell.length_c   1.000
_cell.angle_alpha   90.00
_cell.angle_beta   90.00
_cell.angle_gamma   90.00
#
_symmetry.space_group_name_H-M   'P 1'
#
loop_
_entity.id
_entity.type
_entity.pdbx_description
1 polymer ?
#
loop_
_entity_poly.entity_id
_entity_poly.type
_entity_poly.pdbx_seq_one_letter_code
_entity_poly.pdbx_strand_id
1 'polypeptide(L)'
;MKKALVVLIVFLVTLGSAAIACTILGVGKDAMVNGSTIITHNDDSTSADFRLWIIPAMDWPEGSMRDIVLDSHNYIDYGNYPDVNVGTKGTLIGQIPQVPHTYQYFHSRYSFMNEKGVAIS
;
A
#
# COMPACT_ATOMS: atom_id res chain seq x y z
N MET A 1 -21.67 -26.08 34.79
CA MET A 1 -21.11 -24.77 35.23
C MET A 1 -19.66 -24.55 34.78
N LYS A 2 -18.68 -25.36 35.20
CA LYS A 2 -17.26 -25.15 34.82
C LYS A 2 -16.99 -25.18 33.30
N LYS A 3 -17.63 -26.09 32.56
CA LYS A 3 -17.49 -26.19 31.09
C LYS A 3 -18.06 -24.98 30.34
N ALA A 4 -19.20 -24.46 30.80
CA ALA A 4 -19.83 -23.28 30.21
C ALA A 4 -19.00 -22.02 30.44
N LEU A 5 -18.38 -21.90 31.63
CA LEU A 5 -17.46 -20.81 31.94
C LEU A 5 -16.20 -20.86 31.06
N VAL A 6 -15.64 -22.05 30.83
CA VAL A 6 -14.48 -22.21 29.93
C VAL A 6 -14.82 -21.84 28.49
N VAL A 7 -15.98 -22.26 27.97
CA VAL A 7 -16.43 -21.90 26.62
C VAL A 7 -16.65 -20.39 26.48
N LEU A 8 -17.25 -19.74 27.49
CA LEU A 8 -17.44 -18.29 27.50
C LEU A 8 -16.09 -17.54 27.52
N ILE A 9 -15.14 -18.00 28.34
CA ILE A 9 -13.81 -17.39 28.41
C ILE A 9 -13.07 -17.54 27.08
N VAL A 10 -13.09 -18.72 26.46
CA VAL A 10 -12.48 -18.94 25.13
C VAL A 10 -13.12 -18.03 24.08
N PHE A 11 -14.45 -17.94 24.06
CA PHE A 11 -15.16 -17.06 23.14
C PHE A 11 -14.78 -15.58 23.31
N LEU A 12 -14.75 -15.09 24.56
CA LEU A 12 -14.36 -13.70 24.86
C LEU A 12 -12.89 -13.40 24.50
N VAL A 13 -11.97 -14.36 24.71
CA VAL A 13 -10.57 -14.23 24.31
C VAL A 13 -10.43 -14.16 22.78
N THR A 14 -11.20 -14.98 22.05
CA THR A 14 -11.20 -14.94 20.56
C THR A 14 -11.80 -13.65 20.00
N LEU A 15 -12.80 -13.05 20.68
CA LEU A 15 -13.38 -11.76 20.31
C LEU A 15 -12.43 -10.58 20.57
N GLY A 16 -11.63 -10.65 21.65
CA GLY A 16 -10.63 -9.63 21.98
C GLY A 16 -9.41 -9.60 21.05
N SER A 17 -9.33 -10.53 20.09
CA SER A 17 -8.24 -10.62 19.12
C SER A 17 -8.47 -9.77 17.86
N ALA A 18 -9.61 -9.06 17.77
CA ALA A 18 -9.85 -8.10 16.70
C ALA A 18 -8.94 -6.87 16.92
N ALA A 19 -7.71 -6.96 16.41
CA ALA A 19 -6.82 -5.82 16.35
C ALA A 19 -7.44 -4.75 15.44
N ILE A 20 -7.39 -3.48 15.86
CA ILE A 20 -7.66 -2.34 14.97
C ILE A 20 -6.45 -2.26 14.03
N ALA A 21 -6.58 -2.91 12.88
CA ALA A 21 -5.51 -3.12 11.92
C ALA A 21 -6.10 -3.39 10.54
N CYS A 22 -5.28 -3.20 9.52
CA CYS A 22 -5.64 -3.50 8.14
C CYS A 22 -6.13 -4.96 8.00
N THR A 23 -7.18 -5.16 7.23
CA THR A 23 -7.73 -6.46 6.84
C THR A 23 -7.57 -6.63 5.34
N ILE A 24 -6.95 -7.73 4.92
CA ILE A 24 -6.71 -8.05 3.50
C ILE A 24 -7.72 -9.10 3.03
N LEU A 25 -8.25 -8.92 1.82
CA LEU A 25 -9.04 -9.91 1.10
C LEU A 25 -8.35 -10.23 -0.24
N GLY A 26 -8.03 -11.51 -0.45
CA GLY A 26 -7.58 -12.04 -1.72
C GLY A 26 -8.58 -13.05 -2.27
N VAL A 27 -8.95 -12.92 -3.55
CA VAL A 27 -9.84 -13.88 -4.23
C VAL A 27 -9.18 -14.34 -5.52
N GLY A 28 -8.92 -15.64 -5.60
CA GLY A 28 -8.37 -16.27 -6.80
C GLY A 28 -9.40 -16.39 -7.93
N LYS A 29 -8.91 -16.50 -9.17
CA LYS A 29 -9.74 -16.54 -10.38
C LYS A 29 -10.84 -17.60 -10.34
N ASP A 30 -10.57 -18.78 -9.78
CA ASP A 30 -11.52 -19.90 -9.74
C ASP A 30 -12.60 -19.71 -8.67
N ALA A 31 -12.38 -18.79 -7.72
CA ALA A 31 -13.35 -18.40 -6.69
C ALA A 31 -14.21 -17.19 -7.11
N MET A 32 -13.85 -16.51 -8.21
CA MET A 32 -14.54 -15.31 -8.68
C MET A 32 -15.59 -15.63 -9.74
N VAL A 33 -16.75 -14.98 -9.68
CA VAL A 33 -17.88 -15.22 -10.59
C VAL A 33 -17.55 -14.98 -12.07
N ASN A 34 -16.58 -14.12 -12.36
CA ASN A 34 -16.19 -13.74 -13.72
C ASN A 34 -14.74 -14.15 -14.08
N GLY A 35 -14.09 -14.97 -13.27
CA GLY A 35 -12.71 -15.42 -13.52
C GLY A 35 -11.62 -14.36 -13.30
N SER A 36 -11.93 -13.17 -12.77
CA SER A 36 -10.91 -12.18 -12.39
C SER A 36 -10.26 -12.52 -11.05
N THR A 37 -9.11 -11.90 -10.76
CA THR A 37 -8.47 -11.95 -9.43
C THR A 37 -8.71 -10.64 -8.70
N ILE A 38 -8.92 -10.70 -7.38
CA ILE A 38 -9.02 -9.52 -6.52
C ILE A 38 -7.96 -9.61 -5.42
N ILE A 39 -7.28 -8.50 -5.18
CA ILE A 39 -6.61 -8.18 -3.92
C ILE A 39 -7.14 -6.84 -3.45
N THR A 40 -7.44 -6.71 -2.16
CA THR A 40 -7.90 -5.45 -1.55
C THR A 40 -7.64 -5.46 -0.06
N HIS A 41 -7.58 -4.28 0.55
CA HIS A 41 -7.60 -4.13 2.00
C HIS A 41 -8.23 -2.81 2.41
N ASN A 42 -8.68 -2.72 3.66
CA ASN A 42 -8.86 -1.45 4.33
C ASN A 42 -7.50 -0.99 4.89
N ASP A 43 -7.07 0.21 4.49
CA ASP A 43 -5.89 0.86 5.06
C ASP A 43 -6.30 1.66 6.30
N ASP A 44 -6.23 1.02 7.47
CA ASP A 44 -6.62 1.62 8.73
C ASP A 44 -5.55 2.60 9.22
N SER A 45 -5.75 3.88 8.91
CA SER A 45 -4.88 4.97 9.33
C SER A 45 -5.67 6.20 9.75
N THR A 46 -5.23 6.85 10.83
CA THR A 46 -5.82 8.10 11.32
C THR A 46 -5.24 9.34 10.65
N SER A 47 -4.19 9.21 9.84
CA SER A 47 -3.46 10.36 9.28
C SER A 47 -2.85 10.13 7.87
N ALA A 48 -3.29 9.12 7.13
CA ALA A 48 -2.77 8.85 5.77
C ALA A 48 -3.39 9.76 4.70
N ASP A 49 -2.61 10.10 3.67
CA ASP A 49 -3.12 10.69 2.44
C ASP A 49 -3.75 9.61 1.54
N PHE A 50 -4.95 9.89 1.03
CA PHE A 50 -5.74 9.02 0.18
C PHE A 50 -5.87 9.55 -1.26
N ARG A 51 -5.23 10.68 -1.59
CA ARG A 51 -5.17 11.18 -2.96
C ARG A 51 -4.51 10.16 -3.86
N LEU A 52 -4.96 10.12 -5.11
CA LEU A 52 -4.49 9.20 -6.12
C LEU A 52 -3.78 9.99 -7.22
N TRP A 53 -2.58 9.54 -7.56
CA TRP A 53 -1.83 10.02 -8.72
C TRP A 53 -1.57 8.86 -9.68
N ILE A 54 -1.50 9.21 -10.96
CA ILE A 54 -1.01 8.32 -12.00
C ILE A 54 0.42 8.74 -12.28
N ILE A 55 1.39 7.95 -11.81
CA ILE A 55 2.79 8.21 -12.06
C ILE A 55 3.12 7.69 -13.46
N PRO A 56 3.64 8.53 -14.37
CA PRO A 56 3.90 8.12 -15.74
C PRO A 56 5.03 7.10 -15.82
N ALA A 57 5.02 6.29 -16.89
CA ALA A 57 6.19 5.51 -17.26
C ALA A 57 7.33 6.45 -17.64
N MET A 58 8.57 6.09 -17.31
CA MET A 58 9.75 6.92 -17.54
C MET A 58 10.98 6.09 -17.83
N ASP A 59 11.82 6.61 -18.70
CA ASP A 59 13.18 6.14 -18.93
C ASP A 59 14.16 7.00 -18.13
N TRP A 60 15.12 6.36 -17.50
CA TRP A 60 16.04 6.98 -16.57
C TRP A 60 17.48 6.93 -17.13
N PRO A 61 18.21 8.05 -17.17
CA PRO A 61 19.62 8.07 -17.53
C PRO A 61 20.46 7.12 -16.66
N GLU A 62 21.55 6.60 -17.21
CA GLU A 62 22.49 5.79 -16.45
C GLU A 62 23.03 6.56 -15.23
N GLY A 63 23.12 5.88 -14.08
CA GLY A 63 23.52 6.48 -12.82
C GLY A 63 22.42 7.27 -12.09
N SER A 64 21.20 7.32 -12.63
CA SER A 64 20.05 7.88 -11.91
C SER A 64 19.83 7.19 -10.57
N MET A 65 19.44 7.97 -9.57
CA MET A 65 19.16 7.51 -8.21
C MET A 65 17.69 7.78 -7.86
N ARG A 66 17.09 6.90 -7.08
CA ARG A 66 15.75 7.03 -6.53
C ARG A 66 15.83 7.27 -5.04
N ASP A 67 15.16 8.33 -4.60
CA ASP A 67 15.04 8.69 -3.18
C ASP A 67 14.23 7.65 -2.39
N ILE A 68 14.71 7.36 -1.18
CA ILE A 68 14.00 6.60 -0.16
C ILE A 68 13.48 7.61 0.86
N VAL A 69 12.18 7.87 0.83
CA VAL A 69 11.53 8.86 1.70
C VAL A 69 10.71 8.13 2.77
N LEU A 70 11.11 8.30 4.04
CA LEU A 70 10.31 7.89 5.19
C LEU A 70 9.11 8.81 5.34
N ASP A 71 7.96 8.24 5.73
CA ASP A 71 6.67 8.95 5.87
C ASP A 71 6.21 9.66 4.60
N SER A 72 6.59 9.10 3.44
CA SER A 72 6.27 9.59 2.10
C SER A 72 4.76 9.79 1.83
N HIS A 73 3.90 9.21 2.67
CA HIS A 73 2.46 9.30 2.61
C HIS A 73 1.81 10.48 3.34
N ASN A 74 2.59 11.34 4.00
CA ASN A 74 2.06 12.45 4.80
C ASN A 74 1.69 13.66 3.93
N TYR A 75 0.73 13.51 3.02
CA TYR A 75 0.22 14.60 2.18
C TYR A 75 1.29 15.27 1.29
N ILE A 76 2.33 14.52 0.90
CA ILE A 76 3.29 14.94 -0.14
C ILE A 76 2.57 14.94 -1.49
N ASP A 77 2.87 15.91 -2.34
CA ASP A 77 2.25 16.01 -3.66
C ASP A 77 3.13 15.36 -4.72
N TYR A 78 2.62 14.30 -5.34
CA TYR A 78 3.28 13.57 -6.42
C TYR A 78 2.78 13.97 -7.81
N GLY A 79 1.98 15.04 -7.91
CA GLY A 79 1.41 15.50 -9.18
C GLY A 79 2.44 15.93 -10.22
N ASN A 80 3.67 16.25 -9.80
CA ASN A 80 4.77 16.62 -10.67
C ASN A 80 5.95 15.61 -10.61
N TYR A 81 5.68 14.34 -10.30
CA TYR A 81 6.73 13.31 -10.25
C TYR A 81 7.54 13.27 -11.57
N PRO A 82 8.89 13.20 -11.52
CA PRO A 82 9.71 12.90 -10.34
C PRO A 82 10.12 14.10 -9.48
N ASP A 83 9.78 15.33 -9.89
CA ASP A 83 10.11 16.55 -9.15
C ASP A 83 9.14 16.75 -7.96
N VAL A 84 9.40 16.01 -6.88
CA VAL A 84 8.58 15.99 -5.67
C VAL A 84 9.21 16.82 -4.56
N ASN A 85 8.49 17.80 -4.04
CA ASN A 85 8.88 18.52 -2.84
C ASN A 85 8.36 17.79 -1.59
N VAL A 86 9.25 17.05 -0.93
CA VAL A 86 8.98 16.34 0.33
C VAL A 86 8.73 17.32 1.50
N GLY A 87 9.39 18.50 1.48
CA GLY A 87 9.27 19.50 2.54
C GLY A 87 9.50 18.92 3.94
N THR A 88 8.63 19.30 4.89
CA THR A 88 8.64 18.78 6.28
C THR A 88 7.71 17.59 6.47
N LYS A 89 7.15 17.05 5.38
CA LYS A 89 6.11 16.02 5.44
C LYS A 89 6.69 14.62 5.49
N GLY A 90 7.89 14.42 4.93
CA GLY A 90 8.65 13.19 5.01
C GLY A 90 10.13 13.47 5.25
N THR A 91 10.91 12.41 5.37
CA THR A 91 12.36 12.50 5.59
C THR A 91 13.10 11.67 4.55
N LEU A 92 14.02 12.27 3.81
CA LEU A 92 14.93 11.54 2.94
C LEU A 92 15.91 10.74 3.79
N ILE A 93 15.86 9.42 3.71
CA ILE A 93 16.71 8.51 4.52
C ILE A 93 17.78 7.79 3.71
N GLY A 94 17.77 7.94 2.38
CA GLY A 94 18.77 7.35 1.50
C GLY A 94 18.37 7.37 0.05
N GLN A 95 19.17 6.73 -0.79
CA GLN A 95 18.93 6.59 -2.22
C GLN A 95 19.34 5.19 -2.70
N ILE A 96 18.65 4.69 -3.73
CA ILE A 96 19.01 3.45 -4.44
C ILE A 96 19.22 3.74 -5.93
N PRO A 97 20.02 2.94 -6.66
CA PRO A 97 20.10 3.05 -8.11
C PRO A 97 18.72 2.87 -8.76
N GLN A 98 18.41 3.72 -9.72
CA GLN A 98 17.16 3.64 -10.47
C GLN A 98 17.28 2.64 -11.62
N VAL A 99 16.21 1.91 -11.89
CA VAL A 99 16.15 1.02 -13.06
C VAL A 99 16.04 1.83 -14.35
N PRO A 100 16.55 1.34 -15.50
CA PRO A 100 16.54 2.11 -16.74
C PRO A 100 15.14 2.51 -17.22
N HIS A 101 14.11 1.71 -16.90
CA HIS A 101 12.73 1.97 -17.26
C HIS A 101 11.79 1.64 -16.10
N THR A 102 10.88 2.56 -15.80
CA THR A 102 9.77 2.35 -14.86
C THR A 102 8.44 2.40 -15.61
N TYR A 103 7.55 1.45 -15.31
CA TYR A 103 6.19 1.43 -15.86
C TYR A 103 5.29 2.47 -15.21
N GLN A 104 4.21 2.85 -15.90
CA GLN A 104 3.15 3.69 -15.32
C GLN A 104 2.44 2.94 -14.19
N TYR A 105 2.15 3.63 -13.08
CA TYR A 105 1.45 3.02 -11.95
C TYR A 105 0.58 4.00 -11.16
N PHE A 106 -0.39 3.45 -10.43
CA PHE A 106 -1.16 4.18 -9.45
C PHE A 106 -0.38 4.36 -8.16
N HIS A 107 -0.29 5.60 -7.70
CA HIS A 107 0.33 5.98 -6.44
C HIS A 107 -0.72 6.64 -5.54
N SER A 108 -0.83 6.16 -4.31
CA SER A 108 -1.51 6.88 -3.23
C SER A 108 -0.59 6.83 -2.00
N ARG A 109 -1.05 6.30 -0.87
CA ARG A 109 -0.17 6.00 0.28
C ARG A 109 1.01 5.09 -0.10
N TYR A 110 0.75 4.09 -0.91
CA TYR A 110 1.73 3.22 -1.54
C TYR A 110 1.29 2.96 -2.99
N SER A 111 2.18 2.36 -3.78
CA SER A 111 1.88 2.02 -5.17
C SER A 111 1.29 0.63 -5.24
N PHE A 112 0.12 0.47 -5.89
CA PHE A 112 -0.66 -0.77 -5.76
C PHE A 112 -1.09 -1.41 -7.09
N MET A 113 -0.93 -0.75 -8.24
CA MET A 113 -1.15 -1.39 -9.54
C MET A 113 -0.43 -0.64 -10.66
N ASN A 114 0.11 -1.37 -11.64
CA ASN A 114 0.78 -0.80 -12.81
C ASN A 114 0.05 -1.07 -14.13
N GLU A 115 0.50 -0.44 -15.21
CA GLU A 115 -0.04 -0.60 -16.59
C GLU A 115 0.08 -2.03 -17.15
N LYS A 116 0.85 -2.91 -16.51
CA LYS A 116 0.98 -4.32 -16.91
C LYS A 116 -0.04 -5.23 -16.21
N GLY A 117 -0.98 -4.65 -15.46
CA GLY A 117 -2.01 -5.40 -14.74
C GLY A 117 -1.47 -6.13 -13.51
N VAL A 118 -0.26 -5.80 -13.05
CA VAL A 118 0.28 -6.33 -11.80
C VAL A 118 -0.21 -5.44 -10.67
N ALA A 119 -0.83 -6.04 -9.66
CA ALA A 119 -1.31 -5.37 -8.46
C ALA A 119 -0.61 -5.92 -7.20
N ILE A 120 -0.39 -5.05 -6.22
CA ILE A 120 0.13 -5.37 -4.90
C ILE A 120 -0.69 -4.67 -3.82
N SER A 121 -0.85 -5.32 -2.68
CA SER A 121 -1.57 -4.87 -1.51
C SER A 121 -0.81 -5.26 -0.25
#